data_AF-A0A8C4HYI9-F1
#
_entry.id   AF-A0A8C4HYI9-F1
#
_cell.length_a   1.000
_cell.length_b   1.000
_cell.length_c   1.000
_cell.angle_alpha   90.00
_cell.angle_beta   90.00
_cell.angle_gamma   90.00
#
_symmetry.space_group_name_H-M   'P 1'
#
loop_
_entity.id
_entity.type
_entity.pdbx_description
1 polymer ?
#
loop_
_entity_poly.entity_id
_entity_poly.type
_entity_poly.pdbx_seq_one_letter_code
_entity_poly.pdbx_strand_id
1 'polypeptide(L)'
;MDSTLKTKTNKKQSGAFILKGLARKARFQHLLSRVLRGFHSVRAGRHEHSLVKKGEVSRSIQNKNSLLLEPAEVTMLLKSLCLAFLLLLPALVGAQYEKYSFKSFPQKDIMPLDSTYNYALEQYGAQNWAESIKFLELSLRLHRLLRDSEAFCGRNCSSVSRDNGTLFADNSLRVVRHILLRAACLKKCKADFPVFKLAYPRRDVLETFEKRVPYRYIQYAQYQLNHLEKAVAAAHTFLKKNPTDPYLTKNMNYYKTLFDVEEYLIDHEEQPYESVFLKSVTLYNNGDFSSSARNMEQAITQYFEIYSSCLAGCESSYEIVEFKDFYPTLADLYTDVLKCKVKCEEHLTPNVGGFFVEKFVATMYHYLQFSYYKLNDVKNAAPCAASYMLFDSKDQVMQQNVAYYRFYRQQWGLEENDFQPRPEALRYFNETTKQKEMLEFALNYLQTDDEDVVSPEEMATSQSEHPDTEFEGVGDYEESFLAEWWQEPKTKWDIGEVAD
;
A
#
# COMPACT_ATOMS: atom_id res chain seq x y z
N MET A 1 -44.00 39.79 0.34
CA MET A 1 -43.90 38.52 1.11
C MET A 1 -43.38 37.33 0.28
N ASP A 2 -42.70 37.56 -0.86
CA ASP A 2 -42.43 36.48 -1.83
C ASP A 2 -40.94 36.23 -2.16
N SER A 3 -40.01 36.96 -1.53
CA SER A 3 -38.55 36.78 -1.72
C SER A 3 -37.89 35.85 -0.69
N THR A 4 -38.56 35.58 0.43
CA THR A 4 -38.04 34.75 1.54
C THR A 4 -38.45 33.28 1.46
N LEU A 5 -39.43 32.91 0.60
CA LEU A 5 -39.80 31.51 0.38
C LEU A 5 -38.91 30.81 -0.67
N LYS A 6 -38.50 31.51 -1.74
CA LYS A 6 -37.65 30.94 -2.82
C LYS A 6 -36.22 30.59 -2.38
N THR A 7 -35.68 31.26 -1.38
CA THR A 7 -34.35 30.96 -0.81
C THR A 7 -34.35 29.76 0.14
N LYS A 8 -35.50 29.42 0.75
CA LYS A 8 -35.64 28.23 1.62
C LYS A 8 -35.90 26.94 0.84
N THR A 9 -36.60 26.99 -0.29
CA THR A 9 -36.84 25.83 -1.16
C THR A 9 -35.60 25.44 -1.97
N ASN A 10 -34.81 26.38 -2.46
CA ASN A 10 -33.55 26.09 -3.19
C ASN A 10 -32.41 25.56 -2.29
N LYS A 11 -32.37 25.95 -1.01
CA LYS A 11 -31.44 25.37 -0.02
C LYS A 11 -31.78 23.90 0.31
N LYS A 12 -33.07 23.55 0.35
CA LYS A 12 -33.54 22.16 0.56
C LYS A 12 -33.34 21.28 -0.68
N GLN A 13 -33.51 21.82 -1.90
CA GLN A 13 -33.23 21.08 -3.13
C GLN A 13 -31.73 20.90 -3.40
N SER A 14 -30.88 21.91 -3.19
CA SER A 14 -29.41 21.74 -3.33
C SER A 14 -28.82 20.74 -2.32
N GLY A 15 -29.36 20.68 -1.09
CA GLY A 15 -28.97 19.66 -0.12
C GLY A 15 -29.33 18.23 -0.55
N ALA A 16 -30.46 18.05 -1.24
CA ALA A 16 -30.96 16.75 -1.69
C ALA A 16 -30.24 16.18 -2.94
N PHE A 17 -29.53 17.01 -3.72
CA PHE A 17 -28.78 16.56 -4.89
C PHE A 17 -27.31 16.23 -4.57
N ILE A 18 -26.70 16.90 -3.59
CA ILE A 18 -25.44 16.45 -2.95
C ILE A 18 -25.64 15.08 -2.28
N LEU A 19 -26.88 14.75 -1.90
CA LEU A 19 -27.28 13.44 -1.37
C LEU A 19 -27.26 12.29 -2.41
N LYS A 20 -27.29 12.55 -3.72
CA LYS A 20 -27.24 11.48 -4.74
C LYS A 20 -25.82 10.96 -5.00
N GLY A 21 -24.79 11.77 -4.71
CA GLY A 21 -23.41 11.29 -4.57
C GLY A 21 -23.24 10.29 -3.41
N LEU A 22 -24.17 10.26 -2.44
CA LEU A 22 -24.19 9.23 -1.40
C LEU A 22 -24.63 7.83 -1.90
N ALA A 23 -25.14 7.67 -3.13
CA ALA A 23 -25.51 6.34 -3.63
C ALA A 23 -24.30 5.49 -4.06
N ARG A 24 -23.25 6.08 -4.64
CA ARG A 24 -21.94 5.41 -4.81
C ARG A 24 -21.22 5.23 -3.47
N LYS A 25 -21.49 6.13 -2.53
CA LYS A 25 -21.10 6.04 -1.12
C LYS A 25 -21.75 4.87 -0.39
N ALA A 26 -22.88 4.29 -0.83
CA ALA A 26 -23.50 3.14 -0.18
C ALA A 26 -22.70 1.83 -0.33
N ARG A 27 -22.00 1.60 -1.46
CA ARG A 27 -21.09 0.43 -1.60
C ARG A 27 -19.84 0.60 -0.74
N PHE A 28 -19.24 1.79 -0.77
CA PHE A 28 -18.09 2.11 0.08
C PHE A 28 -18.45 2.18 1.58
N GLN A 29 -19.64 2.67 1.95
CA GLN A 29 -20.17 2.69 3.32
C GLN A 29 -20.60 1.31 3.81
N HIS A 30 -21.11 0.42 2.95
CA HIS A 30 -21.40 -0.95 3.35
C HIS A 30 -20.10 -1.71 3.69
N LEU A 31 -19.03 -1.48 2.91
CA LEU A 31 -17.68 -2.00 3.15
C LEU A 31 -17.00 -1.36 4.37
N LEU A 32 -17.02 -0.02 4.47
CA LEU A 32 -16.47 0.71 5.61
C LEU A 32 -17.27 0.42 6.90
N SER A 33 -18.58 0.17 6.84
CA SER A 33 -19.37 -0.23 8.03
C SER A 33 -19.10 -1.65 8.49
N ARG A 34 -18.61 -2.54 7.61
CA ARG A 34 -18.12 -3.87 8.00
C ARG A 34 -16.75 -3.76 8.67
N VAL A 35 -15.86 -2.93 8.12
CA VAL A 35 -14.55 -2.62 8.73
C VAL A 35 -14.70 -1.87 10.06
N LEU A 36 -15.57 -0.85 10.12
CA LEU A 36 -15.82 -0.04 11.32
C LEU A 36 -16.65 -0.78 12.39
N ARG A 37 -17.41 -1.83 12.05
CA ARG A 37 -18.03 -2.71 13.06
C ARG A 37 -16.99 -3.50 13.85
N GLY A 38 -15.85 -3.84 13.24
CA GLY A 38 -14.66 -4.32 13.97
C GLY A 38 -14.07 -3.25 14.89
N PHE A 39 -13.99 -1.99 14.44
CA PHE A 39 -13.44 -0.89 15.26
C PHE A 39 -14.36 -0.38 16.38
N HIS A 40 -15.69 -0.47 16.26
CA HIS A 40 -16.62 0.04 17.28
C HIS A 40 -16.89 -0.93 18.45
N SER A 41 -16.68 -2.24 18.27
CA SER A 41 -16.77 -3.22 19.37
C SER A 41 -15.68 -2.96 20.44
N VAL A 42 -14.53 -2.44 20.02
CA VAL A 42 -13.35 -2.14 20.87
C VAL A 42 -13.58 -0.99 21.86
N ARG A 43 -14.59 -0.12 21.68
CA ARG A 43 -14.85 1.01 22.60
C ARG A 43 -16.09 0.87 23.47
N ALA A 44 -17.01 -0.05 23.15
CA ALA A 44 -18.22 -0.30 23.95
C ALA A 44 -18.04 -1.46 24.95
N GLY A 45 -17.14 -2.43 24.69
CA GLY A 45 -16.89 -3.56 25.59
C GLY A 45 -16.10 -3.22 26.87
N ARG A 46 -15.65 -1.97 27.06
CA ARG A 46 -14.78 -1.57 28.19
C ARG A 46 -15.51 -0.94 29.39
N HIS A 47 -16.84 -0.89 29.39
CA HIS A 47 -17.61 -0.28 30.48
C HIS A 47 -18.71 -1.14 31.13
N GLU A 48 -18.92 -2.39 30.70
CA GLU A 48 -19.98 -3.25 31.25
C GLU A 48 -19.50 -4.64 31.66
N HIS A 49 -18.33 -4.77 32.29
CA HIS A 49 -17.99 -6.01 33.02
C HIS A 49 -17.09 -5.72 34.24
N SER A 50 -17.65 -5.09 35.27
CA SER A 50 -17.19 -5.29 36.66
C SER A 50 -18.21 -4.75 37.67
N LEU A 51 -19.42 -5.32 37.72
CA LEU A 51 -20.38 -4.97 38.78
C LEU A 51 -21.38 -6.11 39.06
N VAL A 52 -20.96 -7.37 39.15
CA VAL A 52 -21.76 -8.39 39.85
C VAL A 52 -20.85 -9.41 40.52
N LYS A 53 -20.59 -9.21 41.81
CA LYS A 53 -20.54 -10.25 42.86
C LYS A 53 -19.89 -9.68 44.12
N LYS A 54 -20.71 -9.40 45.13
CA LYS A 54 -20.41 -9.69 46.54
C LYS A 54 -21.69 -9.48 47.37
N GLY A 55 -22.40 -10.58 47.60
CA GLY A 55 -23.36 -10.71 48.68
C GLY A 55 -22.62 -11.16 49.95
N GLU A 56 -22.83 -10.37 51.01
CA GLU A 56 -22.86 -10.70 52.44
C GLU A 56 -21.69 -11.45 53.11
N VAL A 57 -21.12 -10.84 54.17
CA VAL A 57 -21.38 -11.20 55.58
C VAL A 57 -20.70 -10.17 56.51
N SER A 58 -21.39 -9.85 57.61
CA SER A 58 -21.13 -8.81 58.63
C SER A 58 -20.13 -9.17 59.74
N ARG A 59 -19.83 -8.14 60.58
CA ARG A 59 -19.19 -8.10 61.93
C ARG A 59 -17.65 -8.05 61.95
N SER A 60 -16.95 -7.29 62.80
CA SER A 60 -17.26 -6.35 63.88
C SER A 60 -15.94 -5.75 64.42
N ILE A 61 -15.97 -4.48 64.84
CA ILE A 61 -15.14 -3.78 65.87
C ILE A 61 -13.64 -3.44 65.64
N GLN A 62 -13.39 -2.10 65.68
CA GLN A 62 -12.27 -1.32 66.24
C GLN A 62 -10.82 -1.84 66.17
N ASN A 63 -9.93 -1.09 65.50
CA ASN A 63 -8.92 -0.28 66.21
C ASN A 63 -8.16 0.72 65.32
N LYS A 64 -7.71 1.79 65.98
CA LYS A 64 -6.95 2.94 65.46
C LYS A 64 -5.59 2.55 64.85
N ASN A 65 -5.17 3.22 63.78
CA ASN A 65 -4.05 4.17 63.85
C ASN A 65 -3.82 4.87 62.50
N SER A 66 -3.75 6.19 62.62
CA SER A 66 -3.42 7.20 61.63
C SER A 66 -1.99 7.05 61.11
N LEU A 67 -1.83 6.92 59.79
CA LEU A 67 -0.67 7.43 59.07
C LEU A 67 -1.21 8.30 57.92
N LEU A 68 -1.27 9.61 58.16
CA LEU A 68 -1.57 10.59 57.12
C LEU A 68 -0.29 10.79 56.31
N LEU A 69 -0.27 10.30 55.08
CA LEU A 69 0.74 10.64 54.10
C LEU A 69 0.49 12.07 53.59
N GLU A 70 1.51 12.91 53.59
CA GLU A 70 1.38 14.31 53.18
C GLU A 70 1.03 14.44 51.67
N PRO A 71 0.27 15.49 51.26
CA PRO A 71 -0.20 15.66 49.88
C PRO A 71 0.93 15.81 48.84
N ALA A 72 2.15 16.13 49.27
CA ALA A 72 3.33 16.18 48.42
C ALA A 72 3.83 14.78 47.99
N GLU A 73 3.68 13.76 48.84
CA GLU A 73 4.14 12.40 48.51
C GLU A 73 3.18 11.70 47.55
N VAL A 74 1.87 11.95 47.68
CA VAL A 74 0.84 11.42 46.77
C VAL A 74 0.98 12.01 45.37
N THR A 75 1.32 13.30 45.26
CA THR A 75 1.53 13.96 43.96
C THR A 75 2.83 13.54 43.28
N MET A 76 3.88 13.22 44.05
CA MET A 76 5.13 12.62 43.54
C MET A 76 4.91 11.18 43.05
N LEU A 77 4.14 10.36 43.79
CA LEU A 77 3.79 9.00 43.39
C LEU A 77 2.89 8.97 42.14
N LEU A 78 1.89 9.84 42.03
CA LEU A 78 1.07 9.96 40.82
C LEU A 78 1.88 10.42 39.61
N LYS A 79 2.79 11.39 39.79
CA LYS A 79 3.68 11.84 38.70
C LYS A 79 4.63 10.73 38.26
N SER A 80 5.18 9.96 39.21
CA SER A 80 6.07 8.82 38.93
C SER A 80 5.32 7.67 38.23
N LEU A 81 4.09 7.36 38.66
CA LEU A 81 3.23 6.39 37.95
C LEU A 81 2.81 6.89 36.56
N CYS A 82 2.48 8.17 36.38
CA CYS A 82 2.18 8.74 35.08
C CYS A 82 3.40 8.76 34.15
N LEU A 83 4.60 9.03 34.66
CA LEU A 83 5.86 8.94 33.91
C LEU A 83 6.19 7.48 33.56
N ALA A 84 5.96 6.53 34.47
CA ALA A 84 6.12 5.11 34.19
C ALA A 84 5.10 4.63 33.14
N PHE A 85 3.85 5.11 33.18
CA PHE A 85 2.82 4.81 32.17
C PHE A 85 3.14 5.46 30.82
N LEU A 86 3.66 6.70 30.80
CA LEU A 86 4.14 7.38 29.59
C LEU A 86 5.38 6.72 28.97
N LEU A 87 6.22 6.06 29.77
CA LEU A 87 7.37 5.28 29.31
C LEU A 87 7.03 3.83 28.92
N LEU A 88 5.89 3.30 29.38
CA LEU A 88 5.39 1.95 29.05
C LEU A 88 4.36 1.93 27.90
N LEU A 89 3.77 3.09 27.56
CA LEU A 89 2.84 3.23 26.42
C LEU A 89 3.46 2.97 25.02
N PRO A 90 4.77 3.13 24.75
CA PRO A 90 5.33 2.72 23.47
C PRO A 90 5.49 1.20 23.34
N ALA A 91 5.37 0.42 24.42
CA ALA A 91 5.77 -0.98 24.44
C ALA A 91 4.69 -1.98 23.95
N LEU A 92 3.49 -1.51 23.57
CA LEU A 92 2.35 -2.38 23.24
C LEU A 92 1.83 -2.28 21.80
N VAL A 93 2.51 -1.54 20.91
CA VAL A 93 2.29 -1.64 19.46
C VAL A 93 3.63 -1.54 18.74
N GLY A 94 4.51 -2.51 19.00
CA GLY A 94 5.73 -2.65 18.20
C GLY A 94 5.37 -3.25 16.85
N ALA A 95 5.35 -2.44 15.79
CA ALA A 95 5.46 -3.00 14.45
C ALA A 95 6.80 -3.77 14.37
N GLN A 96 6.82 -4.92 13.70
CA GLN A 96 7.93 -5.89 13.67
C GLN A 96 9.30 -5.32 13.25
N TYR A 97 9.38 -4.06 12.81
CA TYR A 97 10.58 -3.43 12.27
C TYR A 97 10.94 -2.05 12.87
N GLU A 98 10.52 -1.71 14.09
CA GLU A 98 10.89 -0.42 14.74
C GLU A 98 12.40 -0.12 14.80
N LYS A 99 13.27 -1.14 14.62
CA LYS A 99 14.74 -1.00 14.61
C LYS A 99 15.36 -0.94 13.21
N TYR A 100 14.56 -0.89 12.14
CA TYR A 100 15.07 -0.84 10.78
C TYR A 100 15.58 0.55 10.43
N SER A 101 16.81 0.61 9.92
CA SER A 101 17.41 1.79 9.31
C SER A 101 18.39 1.32 8.25
N PHE A 102 18.16 1.71 7.00
CA PHE A 102 19.04 1.32 5.89
C PHE A 102 20.47 1.87 6.07
N LYS A 103 20.65 2.98 6.81
CA LYS A 103 21.96 3.55 7.14
C LYS A 103 22.73 2.75 8.19
N SER A 104 22.04 2.01 9.05
CA SER A 104 22.62 1.25 10.15
C SER A 104 22.20 -0.22 10.09
N PHE A 105 22.13 -0.77 8.88
CA PHE A 105 21.77 -2.17 8.69
C PHE A 105 22.86 -3.08 9.28
N PRO A 106 22.51 -4.14 10.04
CA PRO A 106 23.50 -5.02 10.65
C PRO A 106 24.39 -5.70 9.61
N GLN A 107 25.71 -5.47 9.66
CA GLN A 107 26.65 -6.00 8.65
C GLN A 107 26.64 -7.53 8.55
N LYS A 108 26.41 -8.21 9.68
CA LYS A 108 26.30 -9.69 9.74
C LYS A 108 25.09 -10.26 9.00
N ASP A 109 24.06 -9.43 8.75
CA ASP A 109 22.82 -9.81 8.09
C ASP A 109 22.89 -9.50 6.58
N ILE A 110 24.00 -8.94 6.07
CA ILE A 110 24.14 -8.55 4.66
C ILE A 110 24.53 -9.78 3.83
N MET A 111 23.59 -10.25 3.01
CA MET A 111 23.73 -11.43 2.16
C MET A 111 22.98 -11.20 0.83
N PRO A 112 23.34 -11.91 -0.27
CA PRO A 112 22.58 -11.82 -1.52
C PRO A 112 21.11 -12.21 -1.30
N LEU A 113 20.18 -11.41 -1.83
CA LEU A 113 18.74 -11.61 -1.63
C LEU A 113 18.29 -12.99 -2.12
N ASP A 114 18.67 -13.35 -3.35
CA ASP A 114 18.32 -14.61 -4.00
C ASP A 114 18.76 -15.82 -3.19
N SER A 115 20.03 -15.84 -2.76
CA SER A 115 20.57 -16.94 -1.94
C SER A 115 19.86 -17.05 -0.60
N THR A 116 19.54 -15.92 0.03
CA THR A 116 18.84 -15.86 1.31
C THR A 116 17.41 -16.40 1.17
N TYR A 117 16.70 -15.99 0.11
CA TYR A 117 15.33 -16.41 -0.15
C TYR A 117 15.26 -17.89 -0.53
N ASN A 118 16.12 -18.36 -1.43
CA ASN A 118 16.18 -19.78 -1.83
C ASN A 118 16.48 -20.69 -0.65
N TYR A 119 17.45 -20.33 0.20
CA TYR A 119 17.72 -21.07 1.44
C TYR A 119 16.48 -21.15 2.34
N ALA A 120 15.73 -20.05 2.46
CA ALA A 120 14.50 -20.03 3.25
C ALA A 120 13.43 -21.00 2.71
N LEU A 121 13.34 -21.13 1.38
CA LEU A 121 12.43 -22.08 0.70
C LEU A 121 12.90 -23.53 0.84
N GLU A 122 14.21 -23.80 0.79
CA GLU A 122 14.76 -25.13 1.06
C GLU A 122 14.41 -25.58 2.49
N GLN A 123 14.59 -24.69 3.47
CA GLN A 123 14.20 -24.97 4.86
C GLN A 123 12.68 -25.13 5.01
N TYR A 124 11.89 -24.40 4.22
CA TYR A 124 10.44 -24.56 4.18
C TYR A 124 10.05 -25.96 3.66
N GLY A 125 10.65 -26.41 2.56
CA GLY A 125 10.43 -27.75 2.00
C GLY A 125 10.88 -28.87 2.95
N ALA A 126 11.95 -28.64 3.71
CA ALA A 126 12.43 -29.54 4.76
C ALA A 126 11.59 -29.49 6.06
N GLN A 127 10.50 -28.71 6.10
CA GLN A 127 9.64 -28.50 7.28
C GLN A 127 10.37 -27.92 8.50
N ASN A 128 11.52 -27.26 8.29
CA ASN A 128 12.24 -26.53 9.33
C ASN A 128 11.66 -25.11 9.45
N TRP A 129 10.46 -25.01 10.02
CA TRP A 129 9.64 -23.80 10.03
C TRP A 129 10.35 -22.60 10.68
N ALA A 130 11.04 -22.81 11.80
CA ALA A 130 11.67 -21.73 12.55
C ALA A 130 12.83 -21.08 11.75
N GLU A 131 13.68 -21.89 11.12
CA GLU A 131 14.78 -21.38 10.31
C GLU A 131 14.27 -20.75 9.00
N SER A 132 13.25 -21.35 8.39
CA SER A 132 12.59 -20.80 7.20
C SER A 132 12.04 -19.40 7.48
N ILE A 133 11.28 -19.21 8.56
CA ILE A 133 10.74 -17.89 8.96
C ILE A 133 11.87 -16.87 9.15
N LYS A 134 12.94 -17.24 9.85
CA LYS A 134 14.07 -16.36 10.12
C LYS A 134 14.71 -15.83 8.83
N PHE A 135 14.90 -16.71 7.83
CA PHE A 135 15.48 -16.31 6.56
C PHE A 135 14.48 -15.61 5.62
N LEU A 136 13.18 -15.94 5.68
CA LEU A 136 12.13 -15.18 5.00
C LEU A 136 12.06 -13.73 5.52
N GLU A 137 12.08 -13.52 6.85
CA GLU A 137 12.13 -12.19 7.46
C GLU A 137 13.42 -11.44 7.14
N LEU A 138 14.57 -12.16 7.07
CA LEU A 138 15.83 -11.57 6.63
C LEU A 138 15.75 -11.11 5.17
N SER A 139 15.23 -11.94 4.27
CA SER A 139 15.08 -11.59 2.85
C SER A 139 14.16 -10.39 2.64
N LEU A 140 13.05 -10.27 3.39
CA LEU A 140 12.18 -9.09 3.39
C LEU A 140 12.94 -7.81 3.81
N ARG A 141 13.78 -7.90 4.85
CA ARG A 141 14.63 -6.79 5.30
C ARG A 141 15.69 -6.41 4.25
N LEU A 142 16.30 -7.38 3.58
CA LEU A 142 17.28 -7.16 2.51
C LEU A 142 16.64 -6.52 1.27
N HIS A 143 15.45 -6.98 0.88
CA HIS A 143 14.69 -6.36 -0.21
C HIS A 143 14.36 -4.89 0.10
N ARG A 144 13.93 -4.60 1.34
CA ARG A 144 13.69 -3.21 1.79
C ARG A 144 14.97 -2.37 1.79
N LEU A 145 16.09 -2.94 2.28
CA LEU A 145 17.40 -2.28 2.27
C LEU A 145 17.81 -1.87 0.85
N LEU A 146 17.67 -2.77 -0.13
CA LEU A 146 17.98 -2.49 -1.53
C LEU A 146 17.11 -1.34 -2.04
N ARG A 147 15.79 -1.48 -1.96
CA ARG A 147 14.82 -0.49 -2.45
C ARG A 147 15.05 0.90 -1.85
N ASP A 148 15.24 0.99 -0.54
CA ASP A 148 15.41 2.27 0.15
C ASP A 148 16.76 2.91 -0.17
N SER A 149 17.82 2.10 -0.34
CA SER A 149 19.15 2.60 -0.75
C SER A 149 19.13 3.15 -2.19
N GLU A 150 18.38 2.51 -3.08
CA GLU A 150 18.19 2.95 -4.46
C GLU A 150 17.42 4.25 -4.54
N ALA A 151 16.28 4.33 -3.85
CA ALA A 151 15.50 5.55 -3.74
C ALA A 151 16.32 6.72 -3.15
N PHE A 152 17.14 6.44 -2.14
CA PHE A 152 18.02 7.44 -1.53
C PHE A 152 19.04 7.99 -2.55
N CYS A 153 19.74 7.12 -3.27
CA CYS A 153 20.71 7.56 -4.26
C CYS A 153 20.06 8.24 -5.47
N GLY A 154 18.94 7.71 -5.97
CA GLY A 154 18.17 8.33 -7.06
C GLY A 154 17.71 9.74 -6.71
N ARG A 155 17.20 9.95 -5.49
CA ARG A 155 16.74 11.25 -5.02
C ARG A 155 17.89 12.25 -4.86
N ASN A 156 19.00 11.85 -4.25
CA ASN A 156 20.16 12.74 -4.06
C ASN A 156 20.84 13.12 -5.38
N CYS A 157 20.81 12.24 -6.37
CA CYS A 157 21.37 12.49 -7.69
C CYS A 157 20.37 13.14 -8.67
N SER A 158 19.15 13.45 -8.23
CA SER A 158 18.10 13.98 -9.10
C SER A 158 18.38 15.37 -9.68
N SER A 159 19.18 16.19 -8.99
CA SER A 159 19.41 17.61 -9.28
C SER A 159 20.73 17.94 -9.99
N VAL A 160 21.60 16.94 -10.23
CA VAL A 160 23.02 17.09 -10.62
C VAL A 160 23.27 17.88 -11.93
N SER A 161 22.22 18.23 -12.67
CA SER A 161 22.32 18.96 -13.95
C SER A 161 21.48 20.24 -14.01
N ARG A 162 20.94 20.75 -12.90
CA ARG A 162 20.10 21.97 -12.92
C ARG A 162 20.92 23.26 -13.10
N ASP A 163 22.23 23.24 -12.85
CA ASP A 163 23.01 24.47 -12.61
C ASP A 163 23.83 25.04 -13.77
N ASN A 164 23.79 24.49 -15.00
CA ASN A 164 24.58 25.06 -16.12
C ASN A 164 23.88 24.93 -17.48
N GLY A 165 22.79 25.68 -17.66
CA GLY A 165 21.91 25.65 -18.83
C GLY A 165 22.31 26.51 -20.02
N THR A 166 23.46 27.18 -20.03
CA THR A 166 23.80 28.21 -21.04
C THR A 166 24.91 27.85 -22.02
N LEU A 167 25.52 26.66 -21.93
CA LEU A 167 26.76 26.35 -22.68
C LEU A 167 26.60 25.44 -23.91
N PHE A 168 25.43 24.85 -24.15
CA PHE A 168 25.25 23.92 -25.28
C PHE A 168 24.11 24.39 -26.18
N ALA A 169 24.43 24.74 -27.43
CA ALA A 169 23.46 24.98 -28.48
C ALA A 169 22.82 23.67 -29.00
N ASP A 170 23.50 22.53 -28.80
CA ASP A 170 23.03 21.21 -29.19
C ASP A 170 22.31 20.51 -28.03
N ASN A 171 21.02 20.23 -28.23
CA ASN A 171 20.16 19.55 -27.26
C ASN A 171 20.60 18.10 -27.00
N SER A 172 21.21 17.41 -27.97
CA SER A 172 21.64 16.01 -27.83
C SER A 172 22.80 15.87 -26.84
N LEU A 173 23.84 16.70 -27.01
CA LEU A 173 25.00 16.75 -26.10
C LEU A 173 24.61 17.14 -24.68
N ARG A 174 23.59 18.00 -24.53
CA ARG A 174 23.03 18.36 -23.21
C ARG A 174 22.42 17.15 -22.51
N VAL A 175 21.65 16.31 -23.21
CA VAL A 175 21.05 15.09 -22.65
C VAL A 175 22.13 14.08 -22.29
N VAL A 176 23.10 13.85 -23.17
CA VAL A 176 24.22 12.92 -22.89
C VAL A 176 25.03 13.38 -21.68
N ARG A 177 25.37 14.67 -21.59
CA ARG A 177 26.04 15.24 -20.40
C ARG A 177 25.25 15.00 -19.12
N HIS A 178 23.92 15.20 -19.16
CA HIS A 178 23.05 14.94 -18.02
C HIS A 178 23.14 13.47 -17.58
N ILE A 179 23.07 12.52 -18.53
CA ILE A 179 23.18 11.08 -18.26
C ILE A 179 24.53 10.76 -17.61
N LEU A 180 25.64 11.24 -18.16
CA LEU A 180 26.99 10.99 -17.64
C LEU A 180 27.17 11.53 -16.22
N LEU A 181 26.70 12.76 -15.95
CA LEU A 181 26.79 13.37 -14.63
C LEU A 181 25.92 12.62 -13.60
N ARG A 182 24.70 12.22 -14.00
CA ARG A 182 23.81 11.43 -13.14
C ARG A 182 24.42 10.07 -12.83
N ALA A 183 24.97 9.38 -13.84
CA ALA A 183 25.64 8.09 -13.67
C ALA A 183 26.85 8.19 -12.72
N ALA A 184 27.67 9.22 -12.85
CA ALA A 184 28.80 9.46 -11.94
C ALA A 184 28.35 9.68 -10.49
N CYS A 185 27.28 10.47 -10.28
CA CYS A 185 26.70 10.68 -8.96
C CYS A 185 26.17 9.36 -8.36
N LEU A 186 25.39 8.60 -9.14
CA LEU A 186 24.82 7.32 -8.70
C LEU A 186 25.92 6.33 -8.34
N LYS A 187 26.98 6.21 -9.17
CA LYS A 187 28.13 5.34 -8.88
C LYS A 187 28.81 5.71 -7.57
N LYS A 188 29.01 7.00 -7.31
CA LYS A 188 29.59 7.48 -6.04
C LYS A 188 28.68 7.17 -4.85
N CYS A 189 27.39 7.46 -4.96
CA CYS A 189 26.43 7.21 -3.89
C CYS A 189 26.31 5.71 -3.57
N LYS A 190 26.18 4.85 -4.60
CA LYS A 190 26.05 3.40 -4.42
C LYS A 190 27.31 2.77 -3.81
N ALA A 191 28.49 3.35 -4.01
CA ALA A 191 29.73 2.84 -3.41
C ALA A 191 29.73 2.86 -1.87
N ASP A 192 28.93 3.76 -1.26
CA ASP A 192 28.85 3.92 0.20
C ASP A 192 27.96 2.85 0.88
N PHE A 193 27.16 2.10 0.11
CA PHE A 193 26.22 1.11 0.66
C PHE A 193 26.67 -0.34 0.36
N PRO A 194 26.81 -1.21 1.38
CA PRO A 194 27.24 -2.60 1.17
C PRO A 194 26.29 -3.44 0.30
N VAL A 195 24.99 -3.11 0.27
CA VAL A 195 23.98 -3.85 -0.50
C VAL A 195 24.31 -3.87 -2.00
N PHE A 196 24.97 -2.83 -2.52
CA PHE A 196 25.36 -2.75 -3.94
C PHE A 196 26.69 -3.45 -4.27
N LYS A 197 27.37 -4.03 -3.27
CA LYS A 197 28.57 -4.87 -3.48
C LYS A 197 28.20 -6.33 -3.72
N LEU A 198 26.95 -6.69 -3.47
CA LEU A 198 26.41 -8.03 -3.68
C LEU A 198 25.90 -8.20 -5.11
N ALA A 199 25.66 -9.45 -5.51
CA ALA A 199 24.96 -9.75 -6.75
C ALA A 199 23.57 -9.10 -6.74
N TYR A 200 23.22 -8.45 -7.85
CA TYR A 200 21.91 -7.82 -7.99
C TYR A 200 20.83 -8.91 -8.09
N PRO A 201 19.66 -8.75 -7.42
CA PRO A 201 18.63 -9.78 -7.44
C PRO A 201 18.03 -10.01 -8.82
N ARG A 202 17.62 -11.25 -9.11
CA ARG A 202 16.93 -11.56 -10.36
C ARG A 202 15.53 -10.91 -10.40
N ARG A 203 15.04 -10.63 -11.61
CA ARG A 203 13.76 -9.92 -11.84
C ARG A 203 12.56 -10.68 -11.28
N ASP A 204 12.53 -12.01 -11.42
CA ASP A 204 11.49 -12.90 -10.88
C ASP A 204 11.43 -12.86 -9.35
N VAL A 205 12.60 -12.79 -8.69
CA VAL A 205 12.69 -12.63 -7.24
C VAL A 205 12.11 -11.28 -6.84
N LEU A 206 12.52 -10.18 -7.46
CA LEU A 206 11.97 -8.85 -7.14
C LEU A 206 10.44 -8.81 -7.30
N GLU A 207 9.90 -9.37 -8.39
CA GLU A 207 8.46 -9.47 -8.61
C GLU A 207 7.74 -10.30 -7.52
N THR A 208 8.38 -11.36 -7.04
CA THR A 208 7.89 -12.19 -5.92
C THR A 208 7.74 -11.36 -4.64
N PHE A 209 8.69 -10.47 -4.35
CA PHE A 209 8.64 -9.55 -3.21
C PHE A 209 7.61 -8.43 -3.41
N GLU A 210 7.49 -7.88 -4.62
CA GLU A 210 6.45 -6.89 -4.96
C GLU A 210 5.03 -7.43 -4.77
N LYS A 211 4.82 -8.72 -5.07
CA LYS A 211 3.57 -9.45 -4.83
C LYS A 211 3.41 -9.91 -3.37
N ARG A 212 4.34 -9.57 -2.46
CA ARG A 212 4.35 -9.96 -1.04
C ARG A 212 4.33 -11.48 -0.80
N VAL A 213 4.74 -12.30 -1.77
CA VAL A 213 4.72 -13.77 -1.69
C VAL A 213 5.45 -14.35 -0.47
N PRO A 214 6.58 -13.79 0.03
CA PRO A 214 7.21 -14.30 1.25
C PRO A 214 6.25 -14.39 2.44
N TYR A 215 5.26 -13.50 2.55
CA TYR A 215 4.26 -13.55 3.62
C TYR A 215 3.32 -14.76 3.52
N ARG A 216 3.10 -15.32 2.33
CA ARG A 216 2.36 -16.58 2.14
C ARG A 216 3.09 -17.74 2.82
N TYR A 217 4.40 -17.83 2.64
CA TYR A 217 5.24 -18.84 3.29
C TYR A 217 5.36 -18.62 4.80
N ILE A 218 5.59 -17.36 5.22
CA ILE A 218 5.66 -17.01 6.65
C ILE A 218 4.35 -17.38 7.35
N GLN A 219 3.20 -17.07 6.75
CA GLN A 219 1.90 -17.40 7.32
C GLN A 219 1.78 -18.89 7.65
N TYR A 220 2.09 -19.76 6.69
CA TYR A 220 1.95 -21.20 6.90
C TYR A 220 2.96 -21.72 7.92
N ALA A 221 4.21 -21.29 7.83
CA ALA A 221 5.23 -21.69 8.80
C ALA A 221 4.89 -21.25 10.23
N GLN A 222 4.34 -20.04 10.43
CA GLN A 222 3.88 -19.57 11.74
C GLN A 222 2.69 -20.38 12.25
N TYR A 223 1.77 -20.78 11.36
CA TYR A 223 0.67 -21.66 11.71
C TYR A 223 1.15 -23.03 12.21
N GLN A 224 2.14 -23.63 11.54
CA GLN A 224 2.74 -24.91 11.95
C GLN A 224 3.43 -24.84 13.32
N LEU A 225 3.95 -23.66 13.70
CA LEU A 225 4.51 -23.41 15.02
C LEU A 225 3.46 -23.00 16.08
N ASN A 226 2.17 -23.09 15.76
CA ASN A 226 1.06 -22.64 16.62
C ASN A 226 1.10 -21.14 16.98
N HIS A 227 1.80 -20.31 16.20
CA HIS A 227 1.81 -18.85 16.37
C HIS A 227 0.69 -18.21 15.54
N LEU A 228 -0.56 -18.46 15.92
CA LEU A 228 -1.75 -18.07 15.15
C LEU A 228 -1.83 -16.56 14.89
N GLU A 229 -1.48 -15.74 15.88
CA GLU A 229 -1.48 -14.28 15.79
C GLU A 229 -0.56 -13.77 14.67
N LYS A 230 0.66 -14.32 14.59
CA LYS A 230 1.64 -13.98 13.54
C LYS A 230 1.23 -14.53 12.19
N ALA A 231 0.60 -15.71 12.17
CA ALA A 231 0.05 -16.28 10.94
C ALA A 231 -1.06 -15.39 10.37
N VAL A 232 -1.95 -14.84 11.21
CA VAL A 232 -2.99 -13.89 10.81
C VAL A 232 -2.37 -12.60 10.27
N ALA A 233 -1.38 -12.02 10.95
CA ALA A 233 -0.73 -10.80 10.49
C ALA A 233 -0.02 -10.97 9.13
N ALA A 234 0.68 -12.10 8.93
CA ALA A 234 1.29 -12.44 7.64
C ALA A 234 0.23 -12.68 6.55
N ALA A 235 -0.85 -13.38 6.87
CA ALA A 235 -1.98 -13.61 5.95
C ALA A 235 -2.62 -12.29 5.50
N HIS A 236 -2.88 -11.39 6.46
CA HIS A 236 -3.45 -10.08 6.20
C HIS A 236 -2.52 -9.22 5.34
N THR A 237 -1.22 -9.21 5.65
CA THR A 237 -0.19 -8.50 4.86
C THR A 237 -0.15 -8.94 3.40
N PHE A 238 -0.28 -10.25 3.13
CA PHE A 238 -0.36 -10.77 1.75
C PHE A 238 -1.68 -10.40 1.07
N LEU A 239 -2.82 -10.61 1.73
CA LEU A 239 -4.16 -10.32 1.18
C LEU A 239 -4.38 -8.83 0.88
N LYS A 240 -3.65 -7.95 1.56
CA LYS A 240 -3.62 -6.52 1.24
C LYS A 240 -3.13 -6.24 -0.18
N LYS A 241 -2.17 -7.02 -0.68
CA LYS A 241 -1.69 -6.91 -2.08
C LYS A 241 -2.44 -7.84 -3.03
N ASN A 242 -2.91 -8.99 -2.55
CA ASN A 242 -3.59 -10.01 -3.36
C ASN A 242 -4.98 -10.36 -2.79
N PRO A 243 -5.97 -9.44 -2.89
CA PRO A 243 -7.28 -9.64 -2.26
C PRO A 243 -8.10 -10.78 -2.85
N THR A 244 -7.78 -11.21 -4.08
CA THR A 244 -8.51 -12.25 -4.81
C THR A 244 -7.91 -13.64 -4.64
N ASP A 245 -6.84 -13.80 -3.83
CA ASP A 245 -6.21 -15.10 -3.61
C ASP A 245 -7.16 -16.05 -2.86
N PRO A 246 -7.62 -17.15 -3.50
CA PRO A 246 -8.65 -18.01 -2.91
C PRO A 246 -8.13 -18.81 -1.72
N TYR A 247 -6.85 -19.23 -1.78
CA TYR A 247 -6.24 -20.09 -0.77
C TYR A 247 -6.08 -19.35 0.56
N LEU A 248 -5.46 -18.19 0.54
CA LEU A 248 -5.20 -17.44 1.76
C LEU A 248 -6.46 -16.77 2.31
N THR A 249 -7.44 -16.46 1.46
CA THR A 249 -8.77 -16.05 1.89
C THR A 249 -9.47 -17.15 2.68
N LYS A 250 -9.37 -18.41 2.23
CA LYS A 250 -9.89 -19.58 2.97
C LYS A 250 -9.18 -19.75 4.32
N ASN A 251 -7.84 -19.63 4.36
CA ASN A 251 -7.07 -19.70 5.60
C ASN A 251 -7.47 -18.59 6.58
N MET A 252 -7.64 -17.37 6.10
CA MET A 252 -8.08 -16.23 6.91
C MET A 252 -9.49 -16.46 7.48
N ASN A 253 -10.41 -17.04 6.69
CA ASN A 253 -11.74 -17.38 7.18
C ASN A 253 -11.70 -18.49 8.24
N TYR A 254 -10.77 -19.45 8.12
CA TYR A 254 -10.53 -20.44 9.16
C TYR A 254 -9.97 -19.80 10.44
N TYR A 255 -9.02 -18.86 10.36
CA TYR A 255 -8.52 -18.18 11.56
C TYR A 255 -9.60 -17.42 12.33
N LYS A 256 -10.55 -16.81 11.62
CA LYS A 256 -11.72 -16.15 12.22
C LYS A 256 -12.64 -17.08 13.00
N THR A 257 -12.61 -18.40 12.75
CA THR A 257 -13.41 -19.36 13.54
C THR A 257 -12.71 -19.79 14.81
N LEU A 258 -11.39 -19.59 14.91
CA LEU A 258 -10.58 -20.00 16.05
C LEU A 258 -10.57 -18.95 17.17
N PHE A 259 -10.45 -17.67 16.82
CA PHE A 259 -10.39 -16.56 17.78
C PHE A 259 -10.76 -15.22 17.12
N ASP A 260 -10.93 -14.18 17.94
CA ASP A 260 -11.13 -12.81 17.49
C ASP A 260 -9.83 -12.28 16.85
N VAL A 261 -9.83 -12.15 15.52
CA VAL A 261 -8.60 -11.85 14.75
C VAL A 261 -8.35 -10.36 14.61
N GLU A 262 -9.33 -9.53 14.97
CA GLU A 262 -9.41 -8.11 14.68
C GLU A 262 -8.20 -7.33 15.23
N GLU A 263 -7.70 -7.71 16.41
CA GLU A 263 -6.51 -7.10 17.03
C GLU A 263 -5.20 -7.45 16.29
N TYR A 264 -5.18 -8.54 15.53
CA TYR A 264 -4.01 -9.09 14.85
C TYR A 264 -3.97 -8.82 13.35
N LEU A 265 -4.93 -8.02 12.82
CA LEU A 265 -4.96 -7.58 11.42
C LEU A 265 -3.93 -6.46 11.16
N ILE A 266 -2.66 -6.80 11.34
CA ILE A 266 -1.52 -5.91 11.13
C ILE A 266 -1.02 -6.10 9.70
N ASP A 267 -0.81 -5.00 8.97
CA ASP A 267 -0.10 -5.02 7.69
C ASP A 267 1.36 -4.62 7.93
N HIS A 268 2.28 -5.58 7.78
CA HIS A 268 3.71 -5.35 7.99
C HIS A 268 4.37 -4.51 6.88
N GLU A 269 3.67 -4.26 5.77
CA GLU A 269 4.13 -3.43 4.65
C GLU A 269 3.25 -2.17 4.47
N GLU A 270 2.46 -1.81 5.47
CA GLU A 270 1.60 -0.61 5.46
C GLU A 270 2.42 0.65 5.17
N GLN A 271 1.99 1.47 4.21
CA GLN A 271 2.61 2.76 3.96
C GLN A 271 2.09 3.82 4.94
N PRO A 272 2.95 4.77 5.39
CA PRO A 272 2.58 5.83 6.33
C PRO A 272 1.28 6.60 6.01
N TYR A 273 0.99 6.88 4.72
CA TYR A 273 -0.20 7.61 4.33
C TYR A 273 -1.50 6.79 4.46
N GLU A 274 -1.43 5.46 4.46
CA GLU A 274 -2.62 4.59 4.42
C GLU A 274 -3.44 4.72 5.71
N SER A 275 -2.80 4.57 6.86
CA SER A 275 -3.45 4.72 8.17
C SER A 275 -4.03 6.13 8.37
N VAL A 276 -3.29 7.16 7.92
CA VAL A 276 -3.72 8.57 8.01
C VAL A 276 -4.90 8.84 7.07
N PHE A 277 -4.89 8.28 5.86
CA PHE A 277 -6.00 8.33 4.91
C PHE A 277 -7.25 7.68 5.48
N LEU A 278 -7.15 6.45 5.99
CA LEU A 278 -8.27 5.72 6.59
C LEU A 278 -8.87 6.48 7.79
N LYS A 279 -8.00 7.05 8.63
CA LYS A 279 -8.42 7.90 9.75
C LYS A 279 -9.16 9.14 9.26
N SER A 280 -8.65 9.82 8.23
CA SER A 280 -9.32 10.99 7.63
C SER A 280 -10.71 10.65 7.11
N VAL A 281 -10.86 9.53 6.40
CA VAL A 281 -12.15 9.06 5.87
C VAL A 281 -13.12 8.71 7.00
N THR A 282 -12.63 8.09 8.07
CA THR A 282 -13.45 7.78 9.26
C THR A 282 -13.96 9.05 9.93
N LEU A 283 -13.09 10.04 10.14
CA LEU A 283 -13.46 11.33 10.71
C LEU A 283 -14.47 12.09 9.84
N TYR A 284 -14.31 12.04 8.52
CA TYR A 284 -15.25 12.62 7.56
C TYR A 284 -16.66 12.04 7.74
N ASN A 285 -16.75 10.71 7.84
CA ASN A 285 -18.03 10.02 8.00
C ASN A 285 -18.67 10.26 9.37
N ASN A 286 -17.85 10.51 10.39
CA ASN A 286 -18.30 10.89 11.73
C ASN A 286 -18.68 12.38 11.86
N GLY A 287 -18.45 13.19 10.81
CA GLY A 287 -18.78 14.61 10.77
C GLY A 287 -17.71 15.55 11.33
N ASP A 288 -16.56 15.04 11.75
CA ASP A 288 -15.41 15.87 12.13
C ASP A 288 -14.61 16.28 10.89
N PHE A 289 -15.14 17.27 10.17
CA PHE A 289 -14.55 17.77 8.93
C PHE A 289 -13.20 18.48 9.15
N SER A 290 -12.98 19.08 10.32
CA SER A 290 -11.72 19.78 10.63
C SER A 290 -10.56 18.80 10.80
N SER A 291 -10.75 17.78 11.65
CA SER A 291 -9.73 16.74 11.79
C SER A 291 -9.59 15.92 10.52
N SER A 292 -10.68 15.66 9.79
CA SER A 292 -10.62 14.97 8.50
C SER A 292 -9.74 15.72 7.50
N ALA A 293 -9.98 17.03 7.31
CA ALA A 293 -9.17 17.86 6.41
C ALA A 293 -7.68 17.82 6.80
N ARG A 294 -7.36 18.03 8.08
CA ARG A 294 -5.96 17.98 8.55
C ARG A 294 -5.28 16.64 8.27
N ASN A 295 -5.94 15.52 8.54
CA ASN A 295 -5.38 14.20 8.25
C ASN A 295 -5.29 13.95 6.73
N MET A 296 -6.24 14.44 5.93
CA MET A 296 -6.20 14.27 4.47
C MET A 296 -5.04 15.06 3.84
N GLU A 297 -4.81 16.30 4.28
CA GLU A 297 -3.63 17.09 3.85
C GLU A 297 -2.32 16.36 4.16
N GLN A 298 -2.23 15.78 5.36
CA GLN A 298 -1.08 14.97 5.75
C GLN A 298 -0.93 13.71 4.88
N ALA A 299 -2.02 13.00 4.60
CA ALA A 299 -2.00 11.81 3.75
C ALA A 299 -1.55 12.14 2.32
N ILE A 300 -2.04 13.23 1.72
CA ILE A 300 -1.63 13.70 0.39
C ILE A 300 -0.13 14.01 0.36
N THR A 301 0.35 14.75 1.37
CA THR A 301 1.77 15.11 1.50
C THR A 301 2.64 13.86 1.56
N GLN A 302 2.30 12.92 2.45
CA GLN A 302 3.02 11.66 2.62
C GLN A 302 2.95 10.78 1.36
N TYR A 303 1.79 10.70 0.70
CA TYR A 303 1.65 9.94 -0.55
C TYR A 303 2.58 10.47 -1.63
N PHE A 304 2.65 11.79 -1.85
CA PHE A 304 3.53 12.36 -2.87
C PHE A 304 5.01 12.19 -2.55
N GLU A 305 5.40 12.20 -1.26
CA GLU A 305 6.77 11.90 -0.85
C GLU A 305 7.16 10.44 -1.12
N ILE A 306 6.27 9.50 -0.83
CA ILE A 306 6.50 8.07 -1.09
C ILE A 306 6.48 7.79 -2.59
N TYR A 307 5.56 8.41 -3.33
CA TYR A 307 5.52 8.32 -4.80
C TYR A 307 6.82 8.82 -5.43
N SER A 308 7.31 9.99 -5.02
CA SER A 308 8.60 10.52 -5.48
C SER A 308 9.77 9.60 -5.13
N SER A 309 9.72 8.92 -3.98
CA SER A 309 10.74 7.96 -3.56
C SER A 309 10.68 6.67 -4.40
N CYS A 310 9.48 6.20 -4.77
CA CYS A 310 9.30 5.08 -5.70
C CYS A 310 9.92 5.40 -7.07
N LEU A 311 9.62 6.58 -7.62
CA LEU A 311 10.19 7.02 -8.91
C LEU A 311 11.72 7.09 -8.89
N ALA A 312 12.31 7.52 -7.77
CA ALA A 312 13.76 7.57 -7.59
C ALA A 312 14.39 6.16 -7.49
N GLY A 313 13.66 5.18 -6.96
CA GLY A 313 14.12 3.78 -6.87
C GLY A 313 14.18 3.07 -8.22
N CYS A 314 13.32 3.45 -9.18
CA CYS A 314 13.23 2.83 -10.51
C CYS A 314 14.44 3.07 -11.44
N GLU A 315 15.45 3.85 -11.04
CA GLU A 315 16.60 4.19 -11.89
C GLU A 315 17.79 3.23 -11.72
N SER A 316 17.57 2.09 -11.08
CA SER A 316 18.62 1.13 -10.74
C SER A 316 18.80 0.02 -11.77
N SER A 317 19.89 -0.74 -11.61
CA SER A 317 20.45 -1.63 -12.63
C SER A 317 19.52 -2.79 -12.95
N TYR A 318 19.11 -2.87 -14.21
CA TYR A 318 18.52 -4.06 -14.79
C TYR A 318 19.63 -5.03 -15.21
N GLU A 319 19.35 -6.33 -15.12
CA GLU A 319 20.18 -7.34 -15.77
C GLU A 319 20.15 -7.06 -17.29
N ILE A 320 21.32 -6.72 -17.85
CA ILE A 320 21.46 -6.61 -19.31
C ILE A 320 21.56 -8.05 -19.82
N VAL A 321 20.42 -8.62 -20.19
CA VAL A 321 20.31 -10.02 -20.65
C VAL A 321 20.96 -10.17 -22.03
N GLU A 322 20.85 -9.15 -22.89
CA GLU A 322 21.38 -9.19 -24.25
C GLU A 322 22.02 -7.85 -24.65
N PHE A 323 23.15 -7.94 -25.35
CA PHE A 323 23.76 -6.80 -26.02
C PHE A 323 23.26 -6.75 -27.47
N LYS A 324 22.38 -5.79 -27.76
CA LYS A 324 22.02 -5.38 -29.14
C LYS A 324 22.92 -4.21 -29.57
N ASP A 325 22.55 -3.51 -30.64
CA ASP A 325 23.13 -2.21 -31.00
C ASP A 325 22.87 -1.14 -29.93
N PHE A 326 23.71 -0.09 -29.93
CA PHE A 326 23.71 0.96 -28.90
C PHE A 326 22.33 1.59 -28.63
N TYR A 327 21.63 2.03 -29.68
CA TYR A 327 20.33 2.70 -29.52
C TYR A 327 19.21 1.75 -29.09
N PRO A 328 19.04 0.54 -29.68
CA PRO A 328 18.11 -0.46 -29.19
C PRO A 328 18.31 -0.81 -27.71
N THR A 329 19.54 -1.10 -27.26
CA THR A 329 19.82 -1.38 -25.84
C THR A 329 19.47 -0.20 -24.93
N LEU A 330 19.80 1.03 -25.36
CA LEU A 330 19.43 2.23 -24.58
C LEU A 330 17.91 2.40 -24.48
N ALA A 331 17.19 2.15 -25.58
CA ALA A 331 15.74 2.25 -25.64
C ALA A 331 15.07 1.18 -24.75
N ASP A 332 15.55 -0.07 -24.79
CA ASP A 332 15.08 -1.17 -23.95
C ASP A 332 15.26 -0.84 -22.46
N LEU A 333 16.46 -0.39 -22.06
CA LEU A 333 16.75 0.01 -20.68
C LEU A 333 15.87 1.16 -20.20
N TYR A 334 15.66 2.18 -21.04
CA TYR A 334 14.81 3.32 -20.69
C TYR A 334 13.33 2.91 -20.59
N THR A 335 12.89 2.01 -21.45
CA THR A 335 11.53 1.45 -21.42
C THR A 335 11.28 0.68 -20.13
N ASP A 336 12.26 -0.09 -19.64
CA ASP A 336 12.14 -0.79 -18.36
C ASP A 336 12.08 0.17 -17.15
N VAL A 337 12.86 1.26 -17.17
CA VAL A 337 12.74 2.35 -16.17
C VAL A 337 11.34 2.96 -16.21
N LEU A 338 10.79 3.24 -17.40
CA LEU A 338 9.44 3.79 -17.56
C LEU A 338 8.37 2.82 -17.05
N LYS A 339 8.47 1.53 -17.36
CA LYS A 339 7.57 0.49 -16.83
C LYS A 339 7.54 0.51 -15.30
N CYS A 340 8.71 0.58 -14.65
CA CYS A 340 8.78 0.69 -13.19
C CYS A 340 8.10 1.98 -12.68
N LYS A 341 8.41 3.13 -13.29
CA LYS A 341 7.85 4.43 -12.87
C LYS A 341 6.34 4.50 -12.98
N VAL A 342 5.77 3.97 -14.07
CA VAL A 342 4.32 3.93 -14.28
C VAL A 342 3.63 3.00 -13.27
N LYS A 343 4.25 1.87 -12.91
CA LYS A 343 3.73 0.93 -11.89
C LYS A 343 3.69 1.51 -10.47
N CYS A 344 4.44 2.58 -10.16
CA CYS A 344 4.41 3.19 -8.82
C CYS A 344 3.00 3.61 -8.36
N GLU A 345 2.13 4.09 -9.26
CA GLU A 345 0.75 4.48 -8.92
C GLU A 345 -0.09 3.26 -8.49
N GLU A 346 0.03 2.15 -9.21
CA GLU A 346 -0.64 0.89 -8.88
C GLU A 346 -0.08 0.29 -7.59
N HIS A 347 1.25 0.30 -7.41
CA HIS A 347 1.91 -0.26 -6.24
C HIS A 347 1.57 0.48 -4.95
N LEU A 348 1.29 1.79 -5.03
CA LEU A 348 0.92 2.65 -3.90
C LEU A 348 -0.59 2.87 -3.80
N THR A 349 -1.42 2.12 -4.52
CA THR A 349 -2.87 2.21 -4.34
C THR A 349 -3.27 1.36 -3.13
N PRO A 350 -3.88 1.95 -2.09
CA PRO A 350 -4.23 1.20 -0.89
C PRO A 350 -5.41 0.26 -1.13
N ASN A 351 -5.39 -0.86 -0.41
CA ASN A 351 -6.48 -1.82 -0.35
C ASN A 351 -7.27 -1.66 0.96
N VAL A 352 -8.54 -1.26 0.83
CA VAL A 352 -9.45 -1.04 1.95
C VAL A 352 -10.54 -2.10 1.93
N GLY A 353 -10.49 -3.01 2.90
CA GLY A 353 -11.50 -4.06 3.06
C GLY A 353 -11.59 -5.05 1.90
N GLY A 354 -10.48 -5.29 1.18
CA GLY A 354 -10.41 -6.20 0.04
C GLY A 354 -10.56 -5.54 -1.33
N PHE A 355 -10.69 -4.21 -1.39
CA PHE A 355 -10.87 -3.46 -2.62
C PHE A 355 -9.83 -2.35 -2.75
N PHE A 356 -9.21 -2.26 -3.92
CA PHE A 356 -8.32 -1.15 -4.24
C PHE A 356 -9.11 0.14 -4.43
N VAL A 357 -8.58 1.25 -3.92
CA VAL A 357 -9.23 2.56 -4.07
C VAL A 357 -9.01 3.08 -5.48
N GLU A 358 -10.06 3.05 -6.29
CA GLU A 358 -10.04 3.62 -7.64
C GLU A 358 -9.73 5.12 -7.61
N LYS A 359 -8.90 5.58 -8.55
CA LYS A 359 -8.51 6.99 -8.71
C LYS A 359 -8.07 7.60 -7.37
N PHE A 360 -7.12 6.95 -6.70
CA PHE A 360 -6.78 7.24 -5.30
C PHE A 360 -6.50 8.72 -5.02
N VAL A 361 -5.68 9.38 -5.85
CA VAL A 361 -5.38 10.82 -5.71
C VAL A 361 -6.63 11.70 -5.88
N ALA A 362 -7.49 11.39 -6.85
CA ALA A 362 -8.77 12.08 -7.02
C ALA A 362 -9.64 11.90 -5.75
N THR A 363 -9.72 10.68 -5.22
CA THR A 363 -10.48 10.39 -4.00
C THR A 363 -10.00 11.23 -2.82
N MET A 364 -8.69 11.42 -2.63
CA MET A 364 -8.16 12.30 -1.58
C MET A 364 -8.62 13.76 -1.76
N TYR A 365 -8.55 14.31 -2.98
CA TYR A 365 -9.03 15.67 -3.26
C TYR A 365 -10.54 15.83 -3.11
N HIS A 366 -11.31 14.78 -3.40
CA HIS A 366 -12.77 14.78 -3.15
C HIS A 366 -13.09 14.92 -1.66
N TYR A 367 -12.48 14.10 -0.80
CA TYR A 367 -12.68 14.21 0.65
C TYR A 367 -12.22 15.56 1.19
N LEU A 368 -11.10 16.08 0.68
CA LEU A 368 -10.55 17.36 1.09
C LEU A 368 -11.46 18.54 0.67
N GLN A 369 -11.93 18.55 -0.58
CA GLN A 369 -12.87 19.56 -1.09
C GLN A 369 -14.15 19.62 -0.27
N PHE A 370 -14.77 18.47 0.00
CA PHE A 370 -16.00 18.44 0.79
C PHE A 370 -15.77 18.84 2.25
N SER A 371 -14.63 18.44 2.85
CA SER A 371 -14.29 18.82 4.22
C SER A 371 -14.16 20.35 4.35
N TYR A 372 -13.41 20.99 3.45
CA TYR A 372 -13.29 22.45 3.44
C TYR A 372 -14.63 23.15 3.18
N TYR A 373 -15.44 22.64 2.25
CA TYR A 373 -16.78 23.17 2.01
C TYR A 373 -17.66 23.13 3.27
N LYS A 374 -17.62 22.03 4.03
CA LYS A 374 -18.39 21.89 5.28
C LYS A 374 -17.89 22.81 6.39
N LEU A 375 -16.63 23.21 6.34
CA LEU A 375 -16.03 24.22 7.24
C LEU A 375 -16.25 25.66 6.76
N ASN A 376 -17.00 25.86 5.66
CA ASN A 376 -17.19 27.16 5.01
C ASN A 376 -15.88 27.80 4.51
N ASP A 377 -14.86 26.98 4.27
CA ASP A 377 -13.56 27.39 3.73
C ASP A 377 -13.54 27.15 2.21
N VAL A 378 -14.29 27.96 1.47
CA VAL A 378 -14.43 27.76 0.03
C VAL A 378 -13.14 28.10 -0.72
N LYS A 379 -12.29 28.97 -0.16
CA LYS A 379 -10.99 29.31 -0.73
C LYS A 379 -10.07 28.10 -0.85
N ASN A 380 -10.10 27.19 0.13
CA ASN A 380 -9.37 25.92 0.02
C ASN A 380 -10.17 24.83 -0.71
N ALA A 381 -11.51 24.90 -0.71
CA ALA A 381 -12.35 23.90 -1.38
C ALA A 381 -12.31 23.99 -2.92
N ALA A 382 -12.24 25.20 -3.49
CA ALA A 382 -12.26 25.41 -4.94
C ALA A 382 -11.01 24.87 -5.66
N PRO A 383 -9.77 25.10 -5.16
CA PRO A 383 -8.56 24.50 -5.72
C PRO A 383 -8.55 22.97 -5.60
N CYS A 384 -9.13 22.40 -4.54
CA CYS A 384 -9.27 20.95 -4.39
C CYS A 384 -10.22 20.36 -5.45
N ALA A 385 -11.34 21.04 -5.75
CA ALA A 385 -12.23 20.64 -6.83
C ALA A 385 -11.52 20.70 -8.19
N ALA A 386 -10.76 21.77 -8.46
CA ALA A 386 -9.96 21.89 -9.68
C ALA A 386 -8.88 20.79 -9.77
N SER A 387 -8.26 20.42 -8.66
CA SER A 387 -7.27 19.33 -8.57
C SER A 387 -7.90 17.98 -8.88
N TYR A 388 -9.11 17.71 -8.38
CA TYR A 388 -9.87 16.50 -8.73
C TYR A 388 -10.13 16.40 -10.24
N MET A 389 -10.51 17.51 -10.87
CA MET A 389 -10.84 17.56 -12.30
C MET A 389 -9.67 17.19 -13.22
N LEU A 390 -8.41 17.27 -12.74
CA LEU A 390 -7.25 16.75 -13.48
C LEU A 390 -7.33 15.23 -13.66
N PHE A 391 -7.76 14.51 -12.62
CA PHE A 391 -7.74 13.04 -12.60
C PHE A 391 -9.05 12.41 -13.08
N ASP A 392 -10.17 13.11 -12.94
CA ASP A 392 -11.48 12.64 -13.40
C ASP A 392 -12.33 13.76 -13.99
N SER A 393 -11.94 14.20 -15.20
CA SER A 393 -12.62 15.30 -15.90
C SER A 393 -14.06 14.95 -16.32
N LYS A 394 -14.42 13.66 -16.37
CA LYS A 394 -15.73 13.17 -16.80
C LYS A 394 -16.75 13.08 -15.66
N ASP A 395 -16.35 13.32 -14.42
CA ASP A 395 -17.25 13.26 -13.27
C ASP A 395 -18.22 14.46 -13.25
N GLN A 396 -19.48 14.19 -13.58
CA GLN A 396 -20.54 15.19 -13.60
C GLN A 396 -20.78 15.85 -12.24
N VAL A 397 -20.58 15.13 -11.13
CA VAL A 397 -20.81 15.69 -9.79
C VAL A 397 -19.76 16.75 -9.48
N MET A 398 -18.49 16.47 -9.80
CA MET A 398 -17.43 17.45 -9.56
C MET A 398 -17.52 18.63 -10.53
N GLN A 399 -17.90 18.41 -11.80
CA GLN A 399 -18.16 19.50 -12.75
C GLN A 399 -19.22 20.48 -12.21
N GLN A 400 -20.30 19.95 -11.64
CA GLN A 400 -21.34 20.76 -11.01
C GLN A 400 -20.83 21.52 -9.78
N ASN A 401 -19.99 20.90 -8.95
CA ASN A 401 -19.37 21.55 -7.80
C ASN A 401 -18.48 22.74 -8.21
N VAL A 402 -17.66 22.56 -9.25
CA VAL A 402 -16.82 23.65 -9.79
C VAL A 402 -17.69 24.77 -10.37
N ALA A 403 -18.74 24.44 -11.13
CA ALA A 403 -19.67 25.43 -11.66
C ALA A 403 -20.40 26.19 -10.54
N TYR A 404 -20.76 25.50 -9.46
CA TYR A 404 -21.38 26.09 -8.27
C TYR A 404 -20.43 27.09 -7.59
N TYR A 405 -19.15 26.73 -7.40
CA TYR A 405 -18.14 27.64 -6.86
C TYR A 405 -17.92 28.88 -7.74
N ARG A 406 -17.88 28.69 -9.08
CA ARG A 406 -17.76 29.80 -10.03
C ARG A 406 -18.96 30.73 -9.99
N PHE A 407 -20.17 30.18 -9.87
CA PHE A 407 -21.40 30.97 -9.81
C PHE A 407 -21.44 31.87 -8.57
N TYR A 408 -21.03 31.36 -7.40
CA TYR A 408 -21.02 32.11 -6.14
C TYR A 408 -19.70 32.84 -5.86
N ARG A 409 -18.82 32.99 -6.86
CA ARG A 409 -17.46 33.55 -6.68
C ARG A 409 -17.46 34.92 -6.01
N GLN A 410 -18.37 35.82 -6.40
CA GLN A 410 -18.44 37.17 -5.83
C GLN A 410 -18.91 37.15 -4.37
N GLN A 411 -19.85 36.25 -4.03
CA GLN A 411 -20.37 36.12 -2.66
C GLN A 411 -19.32 35.56 -1.70
N TRP A 412 -18.41 34.71 -2.20
CA TRP A 412 -17.38 34.06 -1.38
C TRP A 412 -15.99 34.68 -1.52
N GLY A 413 -15.87 35.77 -2.27
CA GLY A 413 -14.59 36.45 -2.49
C GLY A 413 -13.55 35.54 -3.15
N LEU A 414 -13.99 34.71 -4.11
CA LEU A 414 -13.12 33.86 -4.91
C LEU A 414 -12.63 34.60 -6.14
N GLU A 415 -11.35 34.43 -6.43
CA GLU A 415 -10.66 34.96 -7.60
C GLU A 415 -10.49 33.88 -8.68
N GLU A 416 -10.09 34.27 -9.88
CA GLU A 416 -9.86 33.29 -10.96
C GLU A 416 -8.73 32.30 -10.61
N ASN A 417 -7.76 32.74 -9.81
CA ASN A 417 -6.67 31.92 -9.32
C ASN A 417 -7.14 30.79 -8.38
N ASP A 418 -8.26 30.97 -7.67
CA ASP A 418 -8.82 29.95 -6.76
C ASP A 418 -9.43 28.76 -7.53
N PHE A 419 -9.59 28.88 -8.85
CA PHE A 419 -10.06 27.80 -9.73
C PHE A 419 -8.91 27.06 -10.42
N GLN A 420 -7.67 27.33 -10.06
CA GLN A 420 -6.51 26.58 -10.52
C GLN A 420 -6.31 25.33 -9.64
N PRO A 421 -5.90 24.19 -10.23
CA PRO A 421 -5.47 23.04 -9.46
C PRO A 421 -4.30 23.39 -8.53
N ARG A 422 -4.18 22.68 -7.41
CA ARG A 422 -3.06 22.87 -6.50
C ARG A 422 -1.73 22.52 -7.19
N PRO A 423 -0.63 23.23 -6.89
CA PRO A 423 0.65 23.01 -7.57
C PRO A 423 1.17 21.58 -7.47
N GLU A 424 1.01 20.94 -6.32
CA GLU A 424 1.43 19.55 -6.09
C GLU A 424 0.62 18.55 -6.91
N ALA A 425 -0.70 18.77 -7.06
CA ALA A 425 -1.57 17.96 -7.90
C ALA A 425 -1.21 18.10 -9.38
N LEU A 426 -0.99 19.34 -9.82
CA LEU A 426 -0.63 19.64 -11.20
C LEU A 426 0.73 19.05 -11.57
N ARG A 427 1.72 19.16 -10.68
CA ARG A 427 3.04 18.54 -10.87
C ARG A 427 2.92 17.03 -11.00
N TYR A 428 2.19 16.38 -10.09
CA TYR A 428 1.96 14.94 -10.13
C TYR A 428 1.24 14.52 -11.42
N PHE A 429 0.18 15.22 -11.82
CA PHE A 429 -0.57 14.92 -13.04
C PHE A 429 0.29 15.05 -14.30
N ASN A 430 1.10 16.12 -14.40
CA ASN A 430 1.97 16.33 -15.55
C ASN A 430 3.07 15.25 -15.62
N GLU A 431 3.67 14.90 -14.48
CA GLU A 431 4.69 13.84 -14.43
C GLU A 431 4.13 12.47 -14.79
N THR A 432 3.00 12.06 -14.20
CA THR A 432 2.40 10.75 -14.47
C THR A 432 1.86 10.63 -15.89
N THR A 433 1.22 11.69 -16.40
CA THR A 433 0.75 11.74 -17.80
C THR A 433 1.91 11.61 -18.76
N LYS A 434 2.99 12.37 -18.57
CA LYS A 434 4.17 12.31 -19.45
C LYS A 434 4.89 10.97 -19.39
N GLN A 435 4.98 10.35 -18.22
CA GLN A 435 5.56 9.01 -18.08
C GLN A 435 4.73 7.95 -18.83
N LYS A 436 3.40 8.01 -18.72
CA LYS A 436 2.48 7.10 -19.44
C LYS A 436 2.54 7.31 -20.96
N GLU A 437 2.46 8.56 -21.42
CA GLU A 437 2.60 8.92 -22.84
C GLU A 437 3.93 8.43 -23.42
N MET A 438 5.03 8.61 -22.68
CA MET A 438 6.36 8.17 -23.13
C MET A 438 6.49 6.64 -23.15
N LEU A 439 5.89 5.94 -22.18
CA LEU A 439 5.88 4.48 -22.17
C LEU A 439 5.05 3.94 -23.35
N GLU A 440 3.87 4.50 -23.60
CA GLU A 440 3.03 4.14 -24.75
C GLU A 440 3.76 4.40 -26.07
N PHE A 441 4.42 5.55 -26.19
CA PHE A 441 5.29 5.85 -27.33
C PHE A 441 6.40 4.79 -27.49
N ALA A 442 7.12 4.45 -26.42
CA ALA A 442 8.17 3.44 -26.51
C ALA A 442 7.63 2.07 -26.94
N LEU A 443 6.49 1.63 -26.39
CA LEU A 443 5.88 0.35 -26.75
C LEU A 443 5.40 0.33 -28.21
N ASN A 444 4.77 1.40 -28.70
CA ASN A 444 4.25 1.45 -30.06
C ASN A 444 5.35 1.51 -31.14
N TYR A 445 6.51 2.09 -30.84
CA TYR A 445 7.60 2.28 -31.82
C TYR A 445 8.71 1.23 -31.74
N LEU A 446 8.85 0.53 -30.60
CA LEU A 446 9.86 -0.51 -30.39
C LEU A 446 9.28 -1.92 -30.44
N GLN A 447 7.95 -2.08 -30.48
CA GLN A 447 7.35 -3.34 -30.91
C GLN A 447 7.74 -3.56 -32.36
N THR A 448 8.60 -4.55 -32.58
CA THR A 448 8.90 -5.06 -33.91
C THR A 448 7.61 -5.65 -34.48
N ASP A 449 7.16 -5.11 -35.61
CA ASP A 449 6.26 -5.85 -36.48
C ASP A 449 6.99 -7.15 -36.87
N ASP A 450 6.66 -8.27 -36.22
CA ASP A 450 6.99 -9.61 -36.70
C ASP A 450 6.11 -9.97 -37.93
N GLU A 451 5.90 -9.01 -38.83
CA GLU A 451 5.24 -9.14 -40.13
C GLU A 451 6.31 -9.08 -41.22
N ASP A 452 7.13 -10.13 -41.29
CA ASP A 452 7.78 -10.61 -42.53
C ASP A 452 8.60 -11.88 -42.24
N VAL A 453 7.93 -12.93 -41.74
CA VAL A 453 8.35 -14.30 -42.06
C VAL A 453 7.22 -14.89 -42.89
N VAL A 454 7.36 -14.75 -44.21
CA VAL A 454 6.57 -15.52 -45.18
C VAL A 454 6.74 -16.99 -44.82
N SER A 455 5.71 -17.56 -44.18
CA SER A 455 5.62 -18.99 -43.96
C SER A 455 5.68 -19.69 -45.33
N PRO A 456 6.48 -20.75 -45.50
CA PRO A 456 6.55 -21.50 -46.75
C PRO A 456 5.27 -22.31 -47.05
N GLU A 457 4.08 -21.72 -46.95
CA GLU A 457 2.83 -22.37 -47.32
C GLU A 457 2.53 -22.33 -48.84
N GLU A 458 3.46 -21.83 -49.66
CA GLU A 458 3.35 -21.88 -51.13
C GLU A 458 4.28 -22.89 -51.82
N MET A 459 4.91 -23.83 -51.10
CA MET A 459 5.59 -24.97 -51.73
C MET A 459 5.45 -26.26 -50.93
N ALA A 460 4.29 -26.94 -51.04
CA ALA A 460 4.20 -28.39 -51.29
C ALA A 460 2.77 -28.91 -51.03
N THR A 461 1.96 -28.89 -52.09
CA THR A 461 0.98 -29.94 -52.30
C THR A 461 1.69 -31.29 -52.43
N SER A 462 1.53 -32.19 -51.45
CA SER A 462 1.17 -33.61 -51.64
C SER A 462 1.52 -34.50 -50.43
N GLN A 463 0.58 -35.40 -50.11
CA GLN A 463 0.61 -36.53 -49.17
C GLN A 463 0.51 -36.19 -47.67
N SER A 464 -0.19 -36.94 -46.80
CA SER A 464 -1.45 -37.72 -46.78
C SER A 464 -1.45 -38.41 -45.40
N GLU A 465 -2.62 -38.49 -44.76
CA GLU A 465 -2.97 -39.41 -43.65
C GLU A 465 -2.61 -39.01 -42.19
N HIS A 466 -3.69 -38.77 -41.43
CA HIS A 466 -3.85 -38.98 -39.97
C HIS A 466 -3.70 -40.49 -39.67
N PRO A 467 -3.21 -40.95 -38.49
CA PRO A 467 -3.73 -40.62 -37.16
C PRO A 467 -2.62 -40.25 -36.17
N ASP A 468 -2.86 -39.49 -35.09
CA ASP A 468 -3.04 -40.10 -33.76
C ASP A 468 -3.52 -39.03 -32.76
N THR A 469 -4.77 -39.21 -32.33
CA THR A 469 -5.32 -38.69 -31.09
C THR A 469 -4.77 -39.51 -29.92
N GLU A 470 -3.61 -39.16 -29.35
CA GLU A 470 -3.20 -39.70 -28.04
C GLU A 470 -2.03 -38.93 -27.40
N PHE A 471 -2.21 -37.67 -26.98
CA PHE A 471 -1.50 -37.13 -25.80
C PHE A 471 -2.05 -35.74 -25.37
N GLU A 472 -3.28 -35.68 -24.88
CA GLU A 472 -3.66 -34.60 -23.95
C GLU A 472 -3.13 -34.97 -22.56
N GLY A 473 -1.88 -34.61 -22.31
CA GLY A 473 -1.24 -34.69 -21.00
C GLY A 473 -0.60 -33.35 -20.67
N VAL A 474 -1.38 -32.45 -20.06
CA VAL A 474 -0.85 -31.25 -19.40
C VAL A 474 0.09 -31.74 -18.31
N GLY A 475 1.39 -31.42 -18.47
CA GLY A 475 2.40 -31.72 -17.47
C GLY A 475 2.21 -30.86 -16.23
N ASP A 476 1.41 -31.33 -15.29
CA ASP A 476 1.39 -30.87 -13.90
C ASP A 476 2.63 -31.38 -13.17
N TYR A 477 3.71 -30.60 -13.24
CA TYR A 477 4.90 -30.81 -12.41
C TYR A 477 5.01 -29.77 -11.28
N GLU A 478 3.89 -29.37 -10.66
CA GLU A 478 3.92 -28.61 -9.39
C GLU A 478 2.81 -28.96 -8.37
N GLU A 479 1.99 -29.99 -8.58
CA GLU A 479 0.85 -30.28 -7.68
C GLU A 479 1.02 -31.46 -6.70
N SER A 480 2.20 -32.08 -6.60
CA SER A 480 2.35 -33.31 -5.81
C SER A 480 2.74 -33.13 -4.34
N PHE A 481 2.83 -31.89 -3.81
CA PHE A 481 3.15 -31.67 -2.39
C PHE A 481 2.08 -30.89 -1.60
N LEU A 482 1.16 -30.20 -2.29
CA LEU A 482 0.04 -29.46 -1.66
C LEU A 482 -1.24 -30.30 -1.48
N ALA A 483 -1.32 -31.47 -2.14
CA ALA A 483 -2.50 -32.34 -2.12
C ALA A 483 -2.65 -33.16 -0.81
N GLU A 484 -1.61 -33.28 0.01
CA GLU A 484 -1.63 -34.12 1.23
C GLU A 484 -2.24 -33.43 2.47
N TRP A 485 -2.63 -32.15 2.36
CA TRP A 485 -3.16 -31.36 3.49
C TRP A 485 -4.68 -31.52 3.74
N TRP A 486 -5.41 -32.25 2.88
CA TRP A 486 -6.88 -32.28 2.90
C TRP A 486 -7.54 -33.51 3.51
N GLN A 487 -6.83 -34.32 4.29
CA GLN A 487 -7.49 -35.38 5.06
C GLN A 487 -7.90 -34.85 6.44
N GLU A 488 -9.22 -34.73 6.63
CA GLU A 488 -9.82 -34.55 7.96
C GLU A 488 -9.25 -35.61 8.92
N PRO A 489 -8.89 -35.25 10.17
CA PRO A 489 -8.47 -36.25 11.14
C PRO A 489 -9.60 -37.25 11.36
N LYS A 490 -9.36 -38.54 11.08
CA LYS A 490 -10.32 -39.63 11.32
C LYS A 490 -10.85 -39.53 12.75
N THR A 491 -12.12 -39.18 12.89
CA THR A 491 -12.80 -39.25 14.18
C THR A 491 -13.13 -40.71 14.51
N LYS A 492 -13.10 -41.05 15.79
CA LYS A 492 -13.11 -42.42 16.33
C LYS A 492 -14.43 -43.21 16.14
N TRP A 493 -15.29 -42.85 15.18
CA TRP A 493 -16.63 -43.46 15.07
C TRP A 493 -17.03 -43.97 13.68
N ASP A 494 -16.17 -43.88 12.66
CA ASP A 494 -16.43 -44.52 11.36
C ASP A 494 -15.70 -45.85 11.24
N ILE A 495 -16.21 -46.87 11.93
CA ILE A 495 -16.02 -48.28 11.54
C ILE A 495 -17.41 -48.79 11.21
N GLY A 496 -17.83 -48.54 9.97
CA GLY A 496 -18.99 -49.19 9.37
C GLY A 496 -18.66 -50.63 9.01
N GLU A 497 -19.51 -51.54 9.45
CA GLU A 497 -19.41 -52.99 9.38
C GLU A 497 -19.11 -53.53 7.97
N VAL A 498 -18.22 -54.52 7.91
CA VAL A 498 -18.04 -55.39 6.73
C VAL A 498 -19.15 -56.44 6.77
N ALA A 499 -20.01 -56.45 5.76
CA ALA A 499 -20.94 -57.55 5.54
C ALA A 499 -20.27 -58.63 4.68
N ASP A 500 -20.41 -59.88 5.13
CA ASP A 500 -19.88 -61.13 4.57
C ASP A 500 -20.19 -61.37 3.07
#